data_AF-A0A0E4C7H2-F1
#
_entry.id   AF-A0A0E4C7H2-F1
#
_cell.length_a   1.000
_cell.length_b   1.000
_cell.length_c   1.000
_cell.angle_alpha   90.00
_cell.angle_beta   90.00
_cell.angle_gamma   90.00
#
_symmetry.space_group_name_H-M   'P 1'
#
loop_
_entity.id
_entity.type
_entity.pdbx_description
1 polymer ?
#
loop_
_entity_poly.entity_id
_entity_poly.type
_entity_poly.pdbx_seq_one_letter_code
_entity_poly.pdbx_strand_id
1 'polypeptide(L)'
;MTMIKIYYESCEELLPLSSAGFHPDLLKTLDEMGIITLQTDYISVSDLSRVRRIASLRNRLGVNLIGAAIILDLLDRIEELETEIQSLKWR
;
A
#
# COMPACT_ATOMS: atom_id res chain seq x y z
N MET A 1 -3.55 30.10 25.13
CA MET A 1 -3.28 29.52 23.80
C MET A 1 -3.69 28.06 23.85
N THR A 2 -4.93 27.75 23.47
CA THR A 2 -5.51 26.41 23.61
C THR A 2 -5.09 25.59 22.39
N MET A 3 -4.26 24.58 22.60
CA MET A 3 -3.84 23.66 21.54
C MET A 3 -5.02 22.76 21.18
N ILE A 4 -5.64 23.00 20.02
CA ILE A 4 -6.66 22.11 19.47
C ILE A 4 -5.92 20.93 18.85
N LYS A 5 -6.05 19.76 19.48
CA LYS A 5 -5.58 18.49 18.92
C LYS A 5 -6.59 18.09 17.85
N ILE A 6 -6.29 18.40 16.58
CA ILE A 6 -7.09 17.97 15.45
C ILE A 6 -6.81 16.47 15.28
N TYR A 7 -7.74 15.64 15.74
CA TYR A 7 -7.75 14.22 15.40
C TYR A 7 -8.24 14.13 13.96
N TYR A 8 -7.32 13.90 13.03
CA TYR A 8 -7.68 13.48 11.68
C TYR A 8 -8.09 12.01 11.80
N GLU A 9 -9.38 11.74 11.92
CA GLU A 9 -9.88 10.40 11.62
C GLU A 9 -9.60 10.22 10.12
N SER A 10 -8.62 9.37 9.79
CA SER A 10 -8.31 9.08 8.39
C SER A 10 -9.52 8.37 7.82
N CYS A 11 -10.43 9.15 7.25
CA CYS A 11 -11.52 8.62 6.44
C CYS A 11 -10.82 7.98 5.23
N GLU A 12 -10.59 6.68 5.31
CA GLU A 12 -9.91 5.94 4.26
C GLU A 12 -10.83 5.98 3.03
N GLU A 13 -10.42 6.76 2.03
CA GLU A 13 -11.24 6.96 0.84
C GLU A 13 -11.35 5.62 0.09
N LEU A 14 -12.59 5.16 -0.07
CA LEU A 14 -12.91 3.91 -0.76
C LEU A 14 -13.32 4.20 -2.19
N LEU A 15 -12.71 3.47 -3.13
CA LEU A 15 -12.99 3.56 -4.55
C LEU A 15 -13.68 2.28 -5.03
N PRO A 16 -14.68 2.37 -5.93
CA PRO A 16 -15.24 1.19 -6.57
C PRO A 16 -14.18 0.41 -7.35
N LEU A 17 -14.24 -0.92 -7.35
CA LEU A 17 -13.32 -1.77 -8.11
C LEU A 17 -13.35 -1.47 -9.62
N SER A 18 -14.50 -1.04 -10.14
CA SER A 18 -14.68 -0.67 -11.54
C SER A 18 -13.82 0.53 -11.97
N SER A 19 -13.41 1.40 -11.04
CA SER A 19 -12.52 2.55 -11.31
C SER A 19 -11.06 2.30 -10.97
N ALA A 20 -10.70 1.11 -10.45
CA ALA A 20 -9.35 0.78 -10.02
C ALA A 20 -8.32 0.68 -11.18
N GLY A 21 -8.78 0.41 -12.41
CA GLY A 21 -7.90 0.28 -13.57
C GLY A 21 -7.12 -1.04 -13.62
N PHE A 22 -7.51 -2.03 -12.81
CA PHE A 22 -6.94 -3.38 -12.78
C PHE A 22 -8.03 -4.43 -13.03
N HIS A 23 -7.64 -5.60 -13.54
CA HIS A 23 -8.56 -6.72 -13.72
C HIS A 23 -9.03 -7.24 -12.35
N PRO A 24 -10.32 -7.53 -12.13
CA PRO A 24 -10.84 -8.00 -10.84
C PRO A 24 -10.11 -9.23 -10.29
N ASP A 25 -9.73 -10.18 -11.15
CA ASP A 25 -9.02 -11.39 -10.72
C ASP A 25 -7.65 -11.08 -10.10
N LEU A 26 -6.94 -10.07 -10.60
CA LEU A 26 -5.67 -9.63 -10.02
C LEU A 26 -5.89 -9.11 -8.59
N LEU A 27 -6.92 -8.28 -8.41
CA LEU A 27 -7.24 -7.69 -7.10
C LEU A 27 -7.67 -8.77 -6.11
N LYS A 28 -8.52 -9.71 -6.53
CA LYS A 28 -8.90 -10.88 -5.72
C LYS A 28 -7.70 -11.73 -5.33
N THR A 29 -6.78 -11.97 -6.25
CA THR A 29 -5.57 -12.75 -5.93
C THR A 29 -4.73 -12.04 -4.87
N LEU A 30 -4.59 -10.71 -4.96
CA LEU A 30 -3.86 -9.92 -3.95
C LEU A 30 -4.57 -9.91 -2.59
N ASP A 31 -5.90 -9.87 -2.58
CA ASP A 31 -6.74 -9.97 -1.38
C ASP A 31 -6.61 -11.34 -0.70
N GLU A 32 -6.72 -12.44 -1.47
CA GLU A 32 -6.55 -13.81 -1.00
C GLU A 32 -5.15 -14.07 -0.42
N MET A 33 -4.13 -13.37 -0.94
CA MET A 33 -2.76 -13.42 -0.42
C MET A 33 -2.55 -12.52 0.80
N GLY A 34 -3.55 -11.74 1.23
CA GLY A 34 -3.46 -10.80 2.35
C GLY A 34 -2.58 -9.58 2.08
N ILE A 35 -2.32 -9.26 0.80
CA ILE A 35 -1.46 -8.15 0.38
C ILE A 35 -2.24 -6.82 0.39
N ILE A 36 -3.54 -6.89 0.09
CA ILE A 36 -4.51 -5.79 0.16
C ILE A 36 -5.77 -6.29 0.84
N THR A 37 -6.70 -5.39 1.16
CA THR A 37 -8.04 -5.74 1.66
C THR A 37 -9.12 -5.18 0.75
N LEU A 38 -9.98 -6.05 0.22
CA LEU A 38 -11.16 -5.65 -0.54
C LEU A 38 -12.41 -5.58 0.35
N GLN A 39 -13.21 -4.53 0.13
CA GLN A 39 -14.52 -4.36 0.76
C GLN A 39 -15.63 -4.60 -0.26
N THR A 40 -15.99 -5.87 -0.47
CA THR A 40 -17.00 -6.30 -1.47
C THR A 40 -16.68 -5.81 -2.89
N ASP A 41 -17.11 -4.59 -3.24
CA ASP A 41 -16.91 -3.93 -4.52
C ASP A 41 -16.08 -2.64 -4.41
N TYR A 42 -15.40 -2.44 -3.29
CA TYR A 42 -14.57 -1.27 -3.01
C TYR A 42 -13.15 -1.65 -2.59
N ILE A 43 -12.21 -0.74 -2.84
CA ILE A 43 -10.81 -0.83 -2.43
C ILE A 43 -10.40 0.53 -1.83
N SER A 44 -9.58 0.52 -0.80
CA SER A 44 -9.00 1.76 -0.27
C SER A 44 -7.99 2.38 -1.25
N VAL A 45 -7.84 3.70 -1.21
CA VAL A 45 -6.81 4.40 -2.00
C VAL A 45 -5.40 3.93 -1.63
N SER A 46 -5.16 3.59 -0.36
CA SER A 46 -3.90 3.04 0.16
C SER A 46 -3.59 1.70 -0.52
N ASP A 47 -4.53 0.76 -0.53
CA ASP A 47 -4.37 -0.53 -1.19
C ASP A 47 -4.26 -0.39 -2.69
N LEU A 48 -5.03 0.49 -3.33
CA LEU A 48 -4.90 0.76 -4.76
C LEU A 48 -3.52 1.29 -5.12
N SER A 49 -2.96 2.18 -4.30
CA SER A 49 -1.59 2.67 -4.44
C SER A 49 -0.58 1.52 -4.32
N ARG A 50 -0.78 0.63 -3.34
CA ARG A 50 0.04 -0.58 -3.15
C ARG A 50 -0.02 -1.49 -4.38
N VAL A 51 -1.19 -1.77 -4.94
CA VAL A 51 -1.34 -2.53 -6.20
C VAL A 51 -0.55 -1.90 -7.34
N ARG A 52 -0.60 -0.56 -7.50
CA ARG A 52 0.16 0.15 -8.53
C ARG A 52 1.68 0.01 -8.34
N ARG A 53 2.16 0.10 -7.10
CA ARG A 53 3.59 -0.10 -6.77
C ARG A 53 4.04 -1.52 -7.12
N ILE A 54 3.26 -2.54 -6.75
CA ILE A 54 3.53 -3.94 -7.09
C ILE A 54 3.58 -4.14 -8.62
N ALA A 55 2.58 -3.63 -9.35
CA ALA A 55 2.52 -3.76 -10.80
C ALA A 55 3.72 -3.07 -11.50
N SER A 56 4.07 -1.87 -11.04
CA SER A 56 5.24 -1.13 -11.53
C SER A 56 6.54 -1.90 -11.27
N LEU A 57 6.71 -2.43 -10.06
CA LEU A 57 7.91 -3.17 -9.67
C LEU A 57 8.06 -4.47 -10.47
N ARG A 58 6.96 -5.22 -10.65
CA ARG A 58 6.89 -6.37 -11.55
C ARG A 58 7.37 -6.02 -12.96
N ASN A 59 6.88 -4.92 -13.53
CA ASN A 59 7.24 -4.50 -14.89
C ASN A 59 8.71 -4.05 -14.99
N ARG A 60 9.25 -3.41 -13.95
CA ARG A 60 10.63 -2.90 -13.93
C ARG A 60 11.67 -3.98 -13.69
N LEU A 61 11.37 -4.95 -12.81
CA LEU A 61 12.33 -5.98 -12.38
C LEU A 61 12.11 -7.34 -13.05
N GLY A 62 11.03 -7.51 -13.83
CA GLY A 62 10.71 -8.78 -14.48
C GLY A 62 10.33 -9.91 -13.51
N VAL A 63 9.95 -9.55 -12.27
CA VAL A 63 9.56 -10.52 -11.24
C VAL A 63 8.08 -10.89 -11.35
N ASN A 64 7.70 -12.03 -10.78
CA ASN A 64 6.29 -12.38 -10.67
C ASN A 64 5.56 -11.50 -9.63
N LEU A 65 4.23 -11.58 -9.59
CA LEU A 65 3.40 -10.73 -8.73
C LEU A 65 3.73 -10.89 -7.23
N ILE A 66 3.92 -12.14 -6.78
CA ILE A 66 4.25 -12.48 -5.39
C ILE A 66 5.62 -11.89 -5.04
N GLY A 67 6.61 -12.10 -5.90
CA GLY A 67 7.95 -11.55 -5.73
C GLY A 67 7.93 -10.03 -5.66
N ALA A 68 7.12 -9.36 -6.50
CA ALA A 68 6.95 -7.93 -6.43
C ALA A 68 6.34 -7.46 -5.08
N ALA A 69 5.35 -8.19 -4.55
CA ALA A 69 4.78 -7.87 -3.24
C ALA A 69 5.80 -8.01 -2.11
N ILE A 70 6.56 -9.12 -2.09
CA ILE A 70 7.60 -9.36 -1.07
C ILE A 70 8.67 -8.27 -1.13
N ILE A 71 9.16 -7.94 -2.33
CA ILE A 71 10.17 -6.88 -2.48
C ILE A 71 9.62 -5.54 -2.01
N LEU A 72 8.35 -5.23 -2.29
CA LEU A 72 7.73 -3.99 -1.82
C LEU A 72 7.72 -3.91 -0.29
N ASP A 73 7.36 -5.00 0.40
CA ASP A 73 7.36 -5.06 1.86
C ASP A 73 8.76 -4.91 2.45
N LEU A 74 9.76 -5.49 1.80
CA LEU A 74 11.15 -5.32 2.20
C LEU A 74 11.62 -3.87 2.01
N LEU A 75 11.22 -3.21 0.93
CA LEU A 75 11.54 -1.79 0.70
C LEU A 75 10.87 -0.90 1.75
N ASP A 76 9.58 -1.10 2.01
CA ASP A 76 8.84 -0.36 3.05
C ASP A 76 9.51 -0.55 4.42
N ARG A 77 9.94 -1.78 4.75
CA ARG A 77 10.67 -2.07 5.99
C ARG A 77 12.03 -1.38 6.07
N ILE A 78 12.75 -1.28 4.95
CA ILE A 78 14.03 -0.56 4.90
C ILE A 78 13.80 0.93 5.16
N GLU A 79 12.79 1.54 4.52
CA GLU A 79 12.44 2.95 4.72
C GLU A 79 12.07 3.26 6.18
N GLU A 80 11.31 2.36 6.84
CA GLU A 80 11.02 2.46 8.28
C GLU A 80 12.30 2.45 9.12
N LEU A 81 13.21 1.50 8.87
CA LEU A 81 14.47 1.36 9.61
C LEU A 81 15.39 2.56 9.40
N GLU A 82 15.47 3.07 8.16
CA GLU A 82 16.24 4.28 7.84
C GLU A 82 15.68 5.51 8.57
N THR A 83 14.35 5.62 8.65
CA THR A 83 13.68 6.70 9.39
C THR A 83 13.98 6.62 10.89
N GLU A 84 13.96 5.42 11.47
CA GLU A 84 14.32 5.19 12.87
C GLU A 84 15.78 5.59 13.15
N ILE A 85 16.72 5.09 12.34
CA ILE A 85 18.15 5.43 12.45
C ILE A 85 18.35 6.94 12.34
N GLN A 86 17.68 7.59 11.39
CA GLN A 86 17.78 9.02 11.21
C GLN A 86 17.27 9.73 12.47
N SER A 87 16.09 9.38 12.99
CA SER A 87 15.54 9.98 14.21
C SER A 87 16.46 9.88 15.42
N LEU A 88 17.26 8.81 15.52
CA LEU A 88 18.25 8.61 16.58
C LEU A 88 19.48 9.51 16.41
N LYS A 89 19.91 9.80 15.18
CA LYS A 89 21.06 10.68 14.89
C LYS A 89 20.79 12.16 15.19
N TRP A 90 19.53 12.59 15.18
CA TRP A 90 19.14 13.98 15.47
C TRP A 90 18.77 14.21 16.95
N ARG A 91 19.05 13.24 17.83
CA ARG A 91 19.00 13.38 19.30
C ARG A 91 20.38 13.67 19.85
#